data_AF-A0A3N5W039-F1
#
_entry.id   AF-A0A3N5W039-F1
#
_cell.length_a   1.000
_cell.length_b   1.000
_cell.length_c   1.000
_cell.angle_alpha   90.00
_cell.angle_beta   90.00
_cell.angle_gamma   90.00
#
_symmetry.space_group_name_H-M   'P 1'
#
loop_
_entity.id
_entity.type
_entity.pdbx_description
1 polymer ?
#
loop_
_entity_poly.entity_id
_entity_poly.type
_entity_poly.pdbx_seq_one_letter_code
_entity_poly.pdbx_strand_id
1 'polypeptide(L)'
;MSRAILQLRVFRARHQYECAFCQSLIQKGQYYYRDDPHPMARYHRGQTARQICVNCVQTDGYFEEHRPAGQLEFSFEEQVIQPVRVELVDVSQVLLERLRLDPDEMNRISASQFEEFICERLSAMGFEARQVGHTNRKDGGIDVVFWNHGPFPVLGAAQVTHHRDHRRSNGSPVVRDFCGVLATHPFQFGLVVTNTTFTADARWFVDHQQGLVRLRDGEDLRRWIYDEFVTDEQWRTLPRRIELCPGIVVDIP
;
A
#
# COMPACT_ATOMS: atom_id res chain seq x y z
N MET A 1 27.49 0.80 26.97
CA MET A 1 26.53 0.30 27.96
C MET A 1 25.67 1.46 28.40
N SER A 2 24.45 1.57 27.87
CA SER A 2 23.51 2.63 28.27
C SER A 2 22.84 2.25 29.58
N ARG A 3 22.85 3.15 30.58
CA ARG A 3 22.15 2.95 31.86
C ARG A 3 20.74 3.54 31.74
N ALA A 4 19.70 2.71 31.85
CA ALA A 4 18.33 3.19 31.94
C ALA A 4 18.03 3.65 33.38
N ILE A 5 17.84 4.95 33.58
CA ILE A 5 17.48 5.49 34.90
C ILE A 5 15.98 5.27 35.13
N LEU A 6 15.61 4.37 36.04
CA LEU A 6 14.23 4.23 36.49
C LEU A 6 13.91 5.27 37.59
N GLN A 7 12.75 5.90 37.49
CA GLN A 7 12.24 6.73 38.58
C GLN A 7 11.43 5.88 39.56
N LEU A 8 12.11 5.16 40.44
CA LEU A 8 11.45 4.39 41.48
C LEU A 8 11.01 5.29 42.63
N ARG A 9 9.76 5.14 43.09
CA ARG A 9 9.28 5.76 44.34
C ARG A 9 8.96 4.69 45.37
N VAL A 10 9.38 4.91 46.61
CA VAL A 10 9.05 4.06 47.74
C VAL A 10 7.60 4.29 48.16
N PHE A 11 6.85 3.21 48.33
CA PHE A 11 5.50 3.22 48.86
C PHE A 11 5.34 2.15 49.93
N ARG A 12 4.32 2.31 50.75
CA ARG A 12 3.84 1.29 51.68
C ARG A 12 2.63 0.59 51.07
N ALA A 13 2.67 -0.74 51.00
CA ALA A 13 1.65 -1.55 50.34
C ALA A 13 0.29 -1.42 51.03
N ARG A 14 -0.73 -0.91 50.32
CA ARG A 14 -2.11 -0.82 50.82
C ARG A 14 -2.87 -2.14 50.70
N HIS A 15 -2.51 -2.92 49.69
CA HIS A 15 -3.02 -4.27 49.41
C HIS A 15 -1.83 -5.22 49.24
N GLN A 16 -2.11 -6.51 49.11
CA GLN A 16 -1.10 -7.45 48.66
C GLN A 16 -0.81 -7.20 47.17
N TYR A 17 0.46 -7.10 46.80
CA TYR A 17 0.92 -6.98 45.41
C TYR A 17 1.84 -8.14 45.07
N GLU A 18 2.05 -8.36 43.78
CA GLU A 18 3.06 -9.30 43.28
C GLU A 18 4.25 -8.50 42.74
N CYS A 19 5.47 -8.93 43.07
CA CYS A 19 6.67 -8.29 42.55
C CYS A 19 6.82 -8.59 41.05
N ALA A 20 6.88 -7.56 40.22
CA ALA A 20 7.07 -7.69 38.77
C ALA A 20 8.41 -8.31 38.35
N PHE A 21 9.38 -8.46 39.26
CA PHE A 21 10.71 -9.00 38.97
C PHE A 21 10.87 -10.45 39.43
N CYS A 22 10.65 -10.73 40.72
CA CYS A 22 10.82 -12.07 41.29
C CYS A 22 9.51 -12.82 41.56
N GLN A 23 8.36 -12.22 41.25
CA GLN A 23 7.01 -12.78 41.48
C GLN A 23 6.68 -13.07 42.95
N SER A 24 7.53 -12.64 43.90
CA SER A 24 7.24 -12.78 45.32
C SER A 24 6.08 -11.88 45.74
N LEU A 25 5.28 -12.32 46.72
CA LEU A 25 4.21 -11.53 47.30
C LEU A 25 4.74 -10.41 48.20
N ILE A 26 4.31 -9.18 47.90
CA ILE A 26 4.49 -7.99 48.75
C ILE A 26 3.24 -7.88 49.62
N GLN A 27 3.39 -8.18 50.91
CA GLN A 27 2.29 -8.17 51.88
C GLN A 27 1.83 -6.75 52.21
N LYS A 28 0.56 -6.61 52.60
CA LYS A 28 0.01 -5.33 53.06
C LYS A 28 0.86 -4.78 54.21
N GLY A 29 1.23 -3.51 54.12
CA GLY A 29 2.05 -2.81 55.11
C GLY A 29 3.56 -2.90 54.88
N GLN A 30 4.04 -3.76 53.97
CA GLN A 30 5.45 -3.80 53.56
C GLN A 30 5.81 -2.62 52.65
N TYR A 31 7.09 -2.24 52.68
CA TYR A 31 7.64 -1.28 51.72
C TYR A 31 7.89 -1.96 50.37
N TYR A 32 7.65 -1.21 49.31
CA TYR A 32 7.93 -1.62 47.94
C TYR A 32 8.23 -0.40 47.08
N TYR A 33 8.82 -0.64 45.91
CA TYR A 33 9.10 0.37 44.91
C TYR A 33 8.08 0.29 43.78
N ARG A 34 7.63 1.44 43.31
CA ARG A 34 6.77 1.52 42.13
C ARG A 34 7.55 2.14 40.99
N ASP A 35 7.61 1.43 39.87
CA ASP A 35 8.06 1.97 38.60
C ASP A 35 6.85 2.55 37.87
N ASP A 36 6.79 3.88 37.84
CA ASP A 36 5.73 4.62 37.19
C ASP A 36 6.16 4.96 35.75
N PRO A 37 5.37 4.57 34.72
CA PRO A 37 5.70 4.91 33.34
C PRO A 37 5.72 6.43 33.15
N HIS A 38 6.54 6.88 32.19
CA HIS A 38 6.64 8.30 31.83
C HIS A 38 5.24 8.92 31.63
N PRO A 39 4.98 10.18 32.05
CA PRO A 39 3.64 10.78 31.96
C PRO A 39 2.98 10.67 30.58
N MET A 40 3.75 10.77 29.49
CA MET A 40 3.26 10.58 28.11
C MET A 40 2.87 9.12 27.79
N ALA A 41 3.52 8.12 28.38
CA ALA A 41 3.17 6.71 28.20
C ALA A 41 1.83 6.35 28.90
N ARG A 42 1.45 7.10 29.95
CA ARG A 42 0.12 6.97 30.58
C ARG A 42 -1.02 7.42 29.66
N TYR A 43 -0.79 8.40 28.78
CA TYR A 43 -1.79 8.85 27.80
C TYR A 43 -2.18 7.76 26.80
N HIS A 44 -1.24 6.89 26.43
CA HIS A 44 -1.45 5.81 25.47
C HIS A 44 -1.97 4.50 26.08
N ARG A 45 -2.55 4.52 27.30
CA ARG A 45 -3.26 3.41 27.99
C ARG A 45 -2.56 2.02 28.02
N GLY A 46 -1.27 1.93 27.67
CA GLY A 46 -0.62 0.64 27.40
C GLY A 46 0.26 0.09 28.52
N GLN A 47 0.75 0.92 29.44
CA GLN A 47 1.70 0.48 30.47
C GLN A 47 1.13 0.61 31.88
N THR A 48 1.00 -0.52 32.56
CA THR A 48 0.62 -0.61 33.98
C THR A 48 1.83 -0.32 34.87
N ALA A 49 1.59 0.32 36.01
CA ALA A 49 2.67 0.56 36.98
C ALA A 49 3.12 -0.77 37.61
N ARG A 50 4.43 -1.01 37.64
CA ARG A 50 5.01 -2.25 38.16
C ARG A 50 5.35 -2.09 39.64
N GLN A 51 5.00 -3.08 40.46
CA GLN A 51 5.39 -3.14 41.88
C GLN A 51 6.66 -4.01 42.02
N ILE A 52 7.69 -3.51 42.70
CA ILE A 52 8.97 -4.20 42.87
C ILE A 52 9.26 -4.32 44.37
N CYS A 53 9.55 -5.53 44.85
CA CYS A 53 9.83 -5.73 46.27
C CYS A 53 11.20 -5.13 46.63
N VAL A 54 11.38 -4.82 47.91
CA VAL A 54 12.65 -4.26 48.42
C VAL A 54 13.85 -5.17 48.10
N ASN A 55 13.68 -6.49 48.13
CA ASN A 55 14.78 -7.43 47.89
C ASN A 55 15.31 -7.38 46.45
N CYS A 56 14.42 -7.26 45.44
CA CYS A 56 14.83 -7.14 44.04
C CYS A 56 15.51 -5.82 43.72
N VAL A 57 15.27 -4.80 44.54
CA VAL A 57 15.97 -3.52 44.47
C VAL A 57 17.30 -3.59 45.25
N GLN A 58 17.37 -4.39 46.31
CA GLN A 58 18.56 -4.49 47.18
C GLN A 58 19.68 -5.38 46.64
N THR A 59 19.50 -6.10 45.53
CA THR A 59 20.47 -7.11 45.05
C THR A 59 21.68 -6.58 44.28
N ASP A 60 21.75 -5.30 43.91
CA ASP A 60 22.95 -4.71 43.33
C ASP A 60 23.29 -3.39 44.03
N GLY A 61 24.13 -3.46 45.07
CA GLY A 61 25.04 -2.41 45.53
C GLY A 61 24.48 -0.99 45.74
N TYR A 62 24.47 -0.58 47.02
CA TYR A 62 24.38 0.79 47.53
C TYR A 62 23.03 1.50 47.39
N PHE A 63 22.29 1.61 48.51
CA PHE A 63 21.71 2.91 48.89
C PHE A 63 21.66 3.07 50.42
N GLU A 64 22.27 4.18 50.87
CA GLU A 64 22.17 4.72 52.22
C GLU A 64 20.73 5.09 52.58
N GLU A 65 20.43 4.85 53.86
CA GLU A 65 19.29 5.28 54.66
C GLU A 65 18.21 6.16 53.99
N HIS A 66 17.01 5.58 53.88
CA HIS A 66 15.70 6.22 54.04
C HIS A 66 15.57 7.67 53.55
N ARG A 67 15.76 7.92 52.25
CA ARG A 67 15.25 9.16 51.62
C ARG A 67 13.83 8.94 51.07
N PRO A 68 12.84 9.78 51.45
CA PRO A 68 11.55 9.77 50.81
C PRO A 68 11.68 10.32 49.38
N ALA A 69 11.22 9.55 48.39
CA ALA A 69 11.17 9.91 46.97
C ALA A 69 12.52 10.36 46.36
N GLY A 70 13.45 9.43 46.14
CA GLY A 70 14.64 9.64 45.32
C GLY A 70 14.60 8.78 44.06
N GLN A 71 15.06 9.31 42.91
CA GLN A 71 15.35 8.49 41.73
C GLN A 71 16.44 7.48 42.09
N LEU A 72 16.24 6.21 41.78
CA LEU A 72 17.22 5.15 41.98
C LEU A 72 17.72 4.69 40.61
N GLU A 73 19.02 4.77 40.36
CA GLU A 73 19.61 4.23 39.14
C GLU A 73 19.63 2.70 39.22
N PHE A 74 18.98 2.03 38.26
CA PHE A 74 19.02 0.57 38.12
C PHE A 74 19.69 0.20 36.79
N SER A 75 20.51 -0.85 36.80
CA SER A 75 20.95 -1.49 35.57
C SER A 75 19.99 -2.61 35.18
N PHE A 76 19.30 -2.46 34.06
CA PHE A 76 18.65 -3.59 33.39
C PHE A 76 19.53 -4.08 32.26
N GLU A 77 19.53 -5.38 32.00
CA GLU A 77 19.89 -5.91 30.68
C GLU A 77 18.86 -5.37 29.68
N GLU A 78 19.33 -4.65 28.67
CA GLU A 78 18.51 -3.96 27.68
C GLU A 78 17.46 -4.91 27.08
N GLN A 79 16.17 -4.60 27.27
CA GLN A 79 15.23 -4.88 26.19
C GLN A 79 15.72 -4.03 25.02
N VAL A 80 16.38 -4.70 24.08
CA VAL A 80 16.84 -4.12 22.82
C VAL A 80 15.61 -3.48 22.16
N ILE A 81 15.48 -2.16 22.29
CA ILE A 81 14.60 -1.40 21.41
C ILE A 81 15.29 -1.52 20.06
N GLN A 82 14.89 -2.52 19.29
CA GLN A 82 15.32 -2.62 17.91
C GLN A 82 14.86 -1.32 17.25
N PRO A 83 15.78 -0.54 16.65
CA PRO A 83 15.40 0.67 15.97
C PRO A 83 14.37 0.28 14.91
N VAL A 84 13.13 0.74 15.08
CA VAL A 84 12.08 0.55 14.09
C VAL A 84 12.52 1.33 12.86
N ARG A 85 13.04 0.62 11.86
CA ARG A 85 13.39 1.20 10.58
C ARG A 85 12.08 1.49 9.85
N VAL A 86 11.68 2.76 9.84
CA VAL A 86 10.57 3.23 9.00
C VAL A 86 11.16 3.53 7.63
N GLU A 87 10.93 2.63 6.69
CA GLU A 87 11.22 2.87 5.27
C GLU A 87 9.96 3.45 4.61
N LEU A 88 10.12 4.58 3.93
CA LEU A 88 9.12 5.06 2.99
C LEU A 88 9.25 4.21 1.73
N VAL A 89 8.53 3.08 1.71
CA VAL A 89 8.43 2.24 0.51
C VAL A 89 7.26 2.77 -0.31
N ASP A 90 7.50 2.94 -1.61
CA ASP A 90 6.42 3.18 -2.55
C ASP A 90 5.43 2.00 -2.45
N VAL A 91 4.20 2.29 -2.04
CA VAL A 91 3.16 1.28 -1.76
C VAL A 91 2.91 0.40 -2.98
N SER A 92 3.12 0.96 -4.16
CA SER A 92 3.04 0.26 -5.44
C SER A 92 4.08 -0.86 -5.59
N GLN A 93 5.31 -0.70 -5.09
CA GLN A 93 6.36 -1.73 -5.17
C GLN A 93 6.06 -2.92 -4.25
N VAL A 94 5.59 -2.65 -3.04
CA VAL A 94 5.17 -3.71 -2.11
C VAL A 94 3.98 -4.50 -2.69
N LEU A 95 3.03 -3.79 -3.30
CA LEU A 95 1.90 -4.41 -3.98
C LEU A 95 2.36 -5.29 -5.15
N LEU A 96 3.30 -4.80 -5.97
CA LEU A 96 3.83 -5.55 -7.10
C LEU A 96 4.57 -6.82 -6.68
N GLU A 97 5.43 -6.75 -5.65
CA GLU A 97 6.12 -7.92 -5.11
C GLU A 97 5.13 -8.98 -4.64
N ARG A 98 4.06 -8.55 -3.96
CA ARG A 98 2.99 -9.45 -3.51
C ARG A 98 2.28 -10.11 -4.70
N LEU A 99 1.96 -9.34 -5.74
CA LEU A 99 1.35 -9.84 -6.97
C LEU A 99 2.28 -10.76 -7.78
N ARG A 100 3.60 -10.58 -7.71
CA ARG A 100 4.59 -11.49 -8.33
C ARG A 100 4.62 -12.87 -7.65
N LEU A 101 4.38 -12.91 -6.33
CA LEU A 101 4.31 -14.15 -5.55
C LEU A 101 3.00 -14.90 -5.80
N ASP A 102 1.87 -14.18 -5.85
CA ASP A 102 0.55 -14.75 -6.16
C ASP A 102 -0.25 -13.80 -7.06
N PRO A 103 -0.21 -13.98 -8.40
CA PRO A 103 -0.96 -13.15 -9.33
C PRO A 103 -2.49 -13.21 -9.14
N ASP A 104 -3.03 -14.27 -8.53
CA ASP A 104 -4.47 -14.40 -8.30
C ASP A 104 -4.97 -13.43 -7.22
N GLU A 105 -4.07 -12.88 -6.40
CA GLU A 105 -4.41 -11.83 -5.44
C GLU A 105 -4.94 -10.55 -6.09
N MET A 106 -4.71 -10.35 -7.39
CA MET A 106 -5.27 -9.22 -8.14
C MET A 106 -6.80 -9.12 -8.02
N ASN A 107 -7.50 -10.24 -7.79
CA ASN A 107 -8.96 -10.25 -7.55
C ASN A 107 -9.35 -9.85 -6.11
N ARG A 108 -8.39 -9.87 -5.18
CA ARG A 108 -8.62 -9.64 -3.75
C ARG A 108 -8.22 -8.23 -3.29
N ILE A 109 -7.38 -7.53 -4.05
CA ILE A 109 -6.98 -6.16 -3.75
C ILE A 109 -8.18 -5.19 -3.86
N SER A 110 -8.06 -4.01 -3.25
CA SER A 110 -9.08 -2.98 -3.37
C SER A 110 -9.06 -2.33 -4.77
N ALA A 111 -10.17 -1.71 -5.18
CA ALA A 111 -10.24 -0.97 -6.45
C ALA A 111 -9.17 0.15 -6.51
N SER A 112 -8.95 0.86 -5.40
CA SER A 112 -7.91 1.90 -5.31
C SER A 112 -6.49 1.33 -5.42
N GLN A 113 -6.21 0.17 -4.80
CA GLN A 113 -4.92 -0.53 -5.00
C GLN A 113 -4.75 -1.01 -6.44
N PHE A 114 -5.84 -1.40 -7.08
CA PHE A 114 -5.81 -1.82 -8.48
C PHE A 114 -5.52 -0.63 -9.41
N GLU A 115 -6.15 0.52 -9.19
CA GLU A 115 -5.82 1.77 -9.92
C GLU A 115 -4.37 2.20 -9.67
N GLU A 116 -3.86 2.05 -8.45
CA GLU A 116 -2.46 2.35 -8.10
C GLU A 116 -1.49 1.43 -8.85
N PHE A 117 -1.80 0.14 -8.91
CA PHE A 117 -1.09 -0.81 -9.76
C PHE A 117 -1.10 -0.38 -11.23
N ILE A 118 -2.25 0.03 -11.79
CA ILE A 118 -2.30 0.50 -13.19
C ILE A 118 -1.42 1.74 -13.41
N CYS A 119 -1.46 2.72 -12.50
CA CYS A 119 -0.59 3.89 -12.57
C CYS A 119 0.89 3.50 -12.58
N GLU A 120 1.29 2.62 -11.67
CA GLU A 120 2.70 2.21 -11.56
C GLU A 120 3.16 1.40 -12.78
N ARG A 121 2.30 0.52 -13.33
CA ARG A 121 2.59 -0.19 -14.59
C ARG A 121 2.72 0.77 -15.79
N LEU A 122 1.89 1.81 -15.87
CA LEU A 122 2.04 2.85 -16.89
C LEU A 122 3.35 3.63 -16.71
N SER A 123 3.78 3.85 -15.47
CA SER A 123 5.09 4.44 -15.18
C SER A 123 6.26 3.57 -15.57
N ALA A 124 6.16 2.25 -15.37
CA ALA A 124 7.15 1.31 -15.89
C ALA A 124 7.22 1.31 -17.44
N MET A 125 6.13 1.66 -18.13
CA MET A 125 6.11 1.85 -19.59
C MET A 125 6.66 3.23 -20.04
N GLY A 126 7.10 4.09 -19.12
CA GLY A 126 7.66 5.41 -19.42
C GLY A 126 6.63 6.55 -19.47
N PHE A 127 5.43 6.37 -18.92
CA PHE A 127 4.44 7.43 -18.77
C PHE A 127 4.41 7.98 -17.34
N GLU A 128 4.16 9.27 -17.18
CA GLU A 128 3.63 9.77 -15.93
C GLU A 128 2.13 9.46 -15.88
N ALA A 129 1.64 8.96 -14.74
CA ALA A 129 0.24 8.60 -14.55
C ALA A 129 -0.30 9.18 -13.25
N ARG A 130 -1.57 9.61 -13.26
CA ARG A 130 -2.27 10.10 -12.08
C ARG A 130 -3.69 9.58 -12.03
N GLN A 131 -4.12 9.18 -10.85
CA GLN A 131 -5.53 8.89 -10.54
C GLN A 131 -6.34 10.20 -10.53
N VAL A 132 -7.57 10.14 -11.04
CA VAL A 132 -8.45 11.32 -11.14
C VAL A 132 -9.42 11.43 -9.95
N GLY A 133 -9.59 10.37 -9.16
CA GLY A 133 -10.60 10.30 -8.09
C GLY A 133 -10.06 10.00 -6.68
N HIS A 134 -10.03 10.99 -5.79
CA HIS A 134 -9.98 10.78 -4.33
C HIS A 134 -11.14 11.47 -3.57
N THR A 135 -12.01 12.21 -4.25
CA THR A 135 -13.00 13.07 -3.58
C THR A 135 -14.25 13.29 -4.43
N ASN A 136 -15.32 12.52 -4.14
CA ASN A 136 -16.73 12.89 -4.29
C ASN A 136 -17.17 13.69 -5.54
N ARG A 137 -16.51 13.52 -6.69
CA ARG A 137 -16.96 14.02 -7.99
C ARG A 137 -17.23 12.83 -8.89
N LYS A 138 -18.18 13.00 -9.80
CA LYS A 138 -18.42 12.01 -10.86
C LYS A 138 -17.25 12.15 -11.83
N ASP A 139 -16.33 11.20 -11.81
CA ASP A 139 -15.08 11.24 -12.59
C ASP A 139 -15.29 10.98 -14.10
N GLY A 140 -16.53 11.10 -14.58
CA GLY A 140 -16.88 11.00 -16.00
C GLY A 140 -16.54 9.66 -16.66
N GLY A 141 -16.13 8.64 -15.89
CA GLY A 141 -15.64 7.37 -16.42
C GLY A 141 -14.14 7.35 -16.76
N ILE A 142 -13.36 8.32 -16.27
CA ILE A 142 -11.89 8.34 -16.36
C ILE A 142 -11.32 8.17 -14.95
N ASP A 143 -10.61 7.07 -14.73
CA ASP A 143 -10.01 6.76 -13.43
C ASP A 143 -8.54 7.18 -13.40
N VAL A 144 -7.84 7.08 -14.53
CA VAL A 144 -6.41 7.43 -14.67
C VAL A 144 -6.19 8.32 -15.89
N VAL A 145 -5.35 9.34 -15.75
CA VAL A 145 -4.80 10.12 -16.86
C VAL A 145 -3.30 9.90 -16.90
N PHE A 146 -2.75 9.73 -18.10
CA PHE A 146 -1.33 9.45 -18.26
C PHE A 146 -0.75 10.16 -19.48
N TRP A 147 0.53 10.53 -19.40
CA TRP A 147 1.21 11.29 -20.43
C TRP A 147 2.70 11.00 -20.45
N ASN A 148 3.40 11.42 -21.51
CA ASN A 148 4.86 11.41 -21.54
C ASN A 148 5.42 12.80 -21.91
N HIS A 149 6.71 13.00 -21.66
CA HIS A 149 7.44 14.23 -22.00
C HIS A 149 8.41 14.02 -23.18
N GLY A 150 8.13 13.03 -24.03
CA GLY A 150 8.96 12.71 -25.20
C GLY A 150 8.84 13.73 -26.33
N PRO A 151 9.67 13.60 -27.39
CA PRO A 151 9.60 14.46 -28.58
C PRO A 151 8.25 14.38 -29.31
N PHE A 152 7.51 13.29 -29.08
CA PHE A 152 6.13 13.11 -29.49
C PHE A 152 5.28 12.97 -28.22
N PRO A 153 4.72 14.07 -27.70
CA PRO A 153 3.92 14.02 -26.48
C PRO A 153 2.63 13.26 -26.74
N VAL A 154 2.32 12.40 -25.78
CA VAL A 154 1.19 11.50 -25.81
C VAL A 154 0.37 11.79 -24.56
N LEU A 155 -0.93 12.05 -24.71
CA LEU A 155 -1.90 12.25 -23.64
C LEU A 155 -3.01 11.20 -23.76
N GLY A 156 -3.13 10.36 -22.75
CA GLY A 156 -4.08 9.25 -22.69
C GLY A 156 -4.92 9.26 -21.41
N ALA A 157 -6.03 8.54 -21.47
CA ALA A 157 -6.90 8.28 -20.33
C ALA A 157 -7.18 6.78 -20.20
N ALA A 158 -7.43 6.31 -18.98
CA ALA A 158 -7.85 4.95 -18.75
C ALA A 158 -9.09 4.91 -17.85
N GLN A 159 -10.01 4.01 -18.21
CA GLN A 159 -11.07 3.55 -17.33
C GLN A 159 -10.67 2.19 -16.75
N VAL A 160 -10.73 2.07 -15.43
CA VAL A 160 -10.24 0.93 -14.68
C VAL A 160 -11.42 0.30 -13.94
N THR A 161 -11.76 -0.93 -14.30
CA THR A 161 -12.86 -1.67 -13.66
C THR A 161 -12.35 -2.90 -12.92
N HIS A 162 -12.51 -2.92 -11.60
CA HIS A 162 -12.15 -4.04 -10.74
C HIS A 162 -13.36 -4.89 -10.34
N HIS A 163 -13.24 -6.22 -10.46
CA HIS A 163 -14.25 -7.18 -10.00
C HIS A 163 -13.62 -8.22 -9.07
N ARG A 164 -14.23 -8.46 -7.91
CA ARG A 164 -13.79 -9.56 -7.02
C ARG A 164 -14.10 -10.95 -7.55
N ASP A 165 -15.12 -11.05 -8.40
CA ASP A 165 -15.53 -12.30 -9.03
C ASP A 165 -14.87 -12.42 -10.42
N HIS A 166 -13.91 -13.34 -10.53
CA HIS A 166 -13.16 -13.61 -11.76
C HIS A 166 -14.03 -14.05 -12.95
N ARG A 167 -15.28 -14.49 -12.70
CA ARG A 167 -16.21 -14.93 -13.76
C ARG A 167 -16.95 -13.76 -14.41
N ARG A 168 -16.86 -12.55 -13.85
CA ARG A 168 -17.49 -11.37 -14.45
C ARG A 168 -16.76 -10.96 -15.71
N SER A 169 -17.53 -10.56 -16.72
CA SER A 169 -16.99 -9.99 -17.95
C SER A 169 -17.55 -8.60 -18.16
N ASN A 170 -16.71 -7.69 -18.66
CA ASN A 170 -17.13 -6.34 -19.00
C ASN A 170 -17.69 -6.34 -20.43
N GLY A 171 -18.91 -5.80 -20.57
CA GLY A 171 -19.63 -5.75 -21.84
C GLY A 171 -19.32 -4.50 -22.67
N SER A 172 -19.90 -4.46 -23.87
CA SER A 172 -19.79 -3.32 -24.78
C SER A 172 -20.30 -1.97 -24.25
N PRO A 173 -21.24 -1.85 -23.28
CA PRO A 173 -21.65 -0.55 -22.74
C PRO A 173 -20.49 0.25 -22.14
N VAL A 174 -19.65 -0.38 -21.31
CA VAL A 174 -18.50 0.27 -20.66
C VAL A 174 -17.56 0.89 -21.71
N VAL A 175 -17.25 0.11 -22.74
CA VAL A 175 -16.37 0.56 -23.83
C VAL A 175 -17.00 1.70 -24.64
N ARG A 176 -18.30 1.60 -24.94
CA ARG A 176 -19.02 2.64 -25.70
C ARG A 176 -19.07 3.95 -24.95
N ASP A 177 -19.37 3.89 -23.66
CA ASP A 177 -19.44 5.07 -22.79
C ASP A 177 -18.06 5.73 -22.74
N PHE A 178 -17.00 4.94 -22.55
CA PHE A 178 -15.63 5.46 -22.56
C PHE A 178 -15.24 6.10 -23.90
N CYS A 179 -15.56 5.48 -25.03
CA CYS A 179 -15.34 6.09 -26.35
C CYS A 179 -16.07 7.45 -26.47
N GLY A 180 -17.30 7.55 -25.95
CA GLY A 180 -18.03 8.82 -25.92
C GLY A 180 -17.34 9.89 -25.08
N VAL A 181 -16.76 9.49 -23.94
CA VAL A 181 -15.96 10.38 -23.08
C VAL A 181 -14.70 10.83 -23.82
N LEU A 182 -13.94 9.93 -24.44
CA LEU A 182 -12.74 10.29 -25.20
C LEU A 182 -13.04 11.24 -26.35
N ALA A 183 -14.15 11.05 -27.06
CA ALA A 183 -14.55 11.92 -28.17
C ALA A 183 -14.83 13.38 -27.76
N THR A 184 -15.03 13.64 -26.47
CA THR A 184 -15.31 14.97 -25.92
C THR A 184 -14.11 15.61 -25.21
N HIS A 185 -12.97 14.91 -25.15
CA HIS A 185 -11.77 15.31 -24.40
C HIS A 185 -10.52 15.28 -25.29
N PRO A 186 -9.41 15.94 -24.90
CA PRO A 186 -8.21 16.05 -25.73
C PRO A 186 -7.32 14.79 -25.74
N PHE A 187 -7.84 13.64 -25.30
CA PHE A 187 -7.07 12.40 -25.23
C PHE A 187 -6.83 11.83 -26.64
N GLN A 188 -5.58 11.44 -26.92
CA GLN A 188 -5.19 10.87 -28.21
C GLN A 188 -5.49 9.38 -28.33
N PHE A 189 -5.61 8.70 -27.19
CA PHE A 189 -5.91 7.28 -27.09
C PHE A 189 -6.41 6.96 -25.68
N GLY A 190 -7.11 5.84 -25.53
CA GLY A 190 -7.59 5.39 -24.24
C GLY A 190 -7.42 3.91 -23.98
N LEU A 191 -7.36 3.56 -22.70
CA LEU A 191 -7.30 2.19 -22.22
C LEU A 191 -8.58 1.86 -21.43
N VAL A 192 -9.18 0.72 -21.71
CA VAL A 192 -10.18 0.12 -20.81
C VAL A 192 -9.54 -1.08 -20.17
N VAL A 193 -9.36 -1.01 -18.86
CA VAL A 193 -8.58 -1.97 -18.08
C VAL A 193 -9.48 -2.72 -17.10
N THR A 194 -9.32 -4.04 -17.02
CA THR A 194 -10.01 -4.85 -16.03
C THR A 194 -9.19 -6.05 -15.60
N ASN A 195 -9.40 -6.52 -14.36
CA ASN A 195 -8.76 -7.73 -13.85
C ASN A 195 -9.44 -9.04 -14.32
N THR A 196 -10.55 -8.95 -15.04
CA THR A 196 -11.28 -10.12 -15.56
C THR A 196 -11.21 -10.21 -17.08
N THR A 197 -12.33 -10.37 -17.80
CA THR A 197 -12.35 -10.49 -19.27
C THR A 197 -13.30 -9.49 -19.91
N PHE A 198 -13.19 -9.34 -21.23
CA PHE A 198 -14.17 -8.61 -22.05
C PHE A 198 -15.05 -9.58 -22.85
N THR A 199 -16.30 -9.18 -23.09
CA THR A 199 -17.20 -9.96 -23.94
C THR A 199 -16.76 -9.88 -25.41
N ALA A 200 -17.19 -10.85 -26.22
CA ALA A 200 -16.92 -10.84 -27.67
C ALA A 200 -17.42 -9.54 -28.33
N ASP A 201 -18.60 -9.06 -27.94
CA ASP A 201 -19.16 -7.80 -28.43
C ASP A 201 -18.31 -6.58 -28.07
N ALA A 202 -17.71 -6.56 -26.87
CA ALA A 202 -16.83 -5.48 -26.45
C ALA A 202 -15.55 -5.46 -27.29
N ARG A 203 -14.95 -6.63 -27.54
CA ARG A 203 -13.77 -6.79 -28.40
C ARG A 203 -14.09 -6.38 -29.84
N TRP A 204 -15.17 -6.92 -30.40
CA TRP A 204 -15.65 -6.58 -31.74
C TRP A 204 -15.87 -5.07 -31.91
N PHE A 205 -16.47 -4.41 -30.92
CA PHE A 205 -16.70 -2.96 -30.98
C PHE A 205 -15.39 -2.17 -31.06
N VAL A 206 -14.37 -2.52 -30.26
CA VAL A 206 -13.06 -1.82 -30.29
C VAL A 206 -12.32 -2.05 -31.59
N ASP A 207 -12.34 -3.27 -32.14
CA ASP A 207 -11.66 -3.59 -33.40
C ASP A 207 -12.17 -2.73 -34.57
N HIS A 208 -13.42 -2.26 -34.50
CA HIS A 208 -14.03 -1.41 -35.52
C HIS A 208 -13.88 0.11 -35.25
N GLN A 209 -13.23 0.52 -34.16
CA GLN A 209 -13.11 1.93 -33.73
C GLN A 209 -11.77 2.61 -34.12
N GLN A 210 -11.17 2.21 -35.24
CA GLN A 210 -9.96 2.81 -35.85
C GLN A 210 -8.79 3.09 -34.90
N GLY A 211 -8.66 2.34 -33.80
CA GLY A 211 -7.45 2.40 -32.98
C GLY A 211 -7.48 3.32 -31.77
N LEU A 212 -8.57 4.06 -31.52
CA LEU A 212 -8.63 5.06 -30.43
C LEU A 212 -8.58 4.43 -29.03
N VAL A 213 -9.15 3.23 -28.87
CA VAL A 213 -9.25 2.53 -27.59
C VAL A 213 -8.54 1.19 -27.66
N ARG A 214 -7.93 0.78 -26.55
CA ARG A 214 -7.36 -0.56 -26.36
C ARG A 214 -7.94 -1.20 -25.11
N LEU A 215 -8.21 -2.49 -25.20
CA LEU A 215 -8.67 -3.31 -24.07
C LEU A 215 -7.46 -3.96 -23.40
N ARG A 216 -7.44 -3.97 -22.06
CA ARG A 216 -6.46 -4.69 -21.25
C ARG A 216 -7.18 -5.51 -20.19
N ASP A 217 -7.13 -6.82 -20.32
CA ASP A 217 -7.85 -7.75 -19.45
C ASP A 217 -6.90 -8.46 -18.46
N GLY A 218 -7.44 -9.34 -17.63
CA GLY A 218 -6.67 -9.98 -16.56
C GLY A 218 -5.46 -10.79 -17.07
N GLU A 219 -5.50 -11.29 -18.31
CA GLU A 219 -4.34 -11.95 -18.91
C GLU A 219 -3.24 -10.93 -19.26
N ASP A 220 -3.62 -9.78 -19.81
CA ASP A 220 -2.68 -8.66 -20.04
C ASP A 220 -2.02 -8.23 -18.72
N LEU A 221 -2.80 -8.08 -17.65
CA LEU A 221 -2.30 -7.60 -16.37
C LEU A 221 -1.38 -8.60 -15.67
N ARG A 222 -1.59 -9.91 -15.85
CA ARG A 222 -0.65 -10.94 -15.39
C ARG A 222 0.71 -10.80 -16.03
N ARG A 223 0.77 -10.44 -17.32
CA ARG A 223 2.03 -10.14 -18.00
C ARG A 223 2.66 -8.85 -17.48
N TRP A 224 1.84 -7.82 -17.25
CA TRP A 224 2.32 -6.54 -16.70
C TRP A 224 2.98 -6.67 -15.33
N ILE A 225 2.61 -7.66 -14.50
CA ILE A 225 3.29 -7.96 -13.23
C ILE A 225 4.78 -8.28 -13.43
N TYR A 226 5.13 -8.88 -14.56
CA TYR A 226 6.49 -9.30 -14.91
C TYR A 226 7.17 -8.37 -15.93
N ASP A 227 6.66 -7.14 -16.07
CA ASP A 227 7.17 -6.13 -17.00
C ASP A 227 7.07 -6.53 -18.48
N GLU A 228 6.21 -7.50 -18.80
CA GLU A 228 5.90 -7.95 -20.14
C GLU A 228 4.73 -7.12 -20.72
N PHE A 229 5.03 -5.91 -21.18
CA PHE A 229 4.00 -4.94 -21.58
C PHE A 229 3.50 -5.10 -23.02
N VAL A 230 4.27 -5.76 -23.88
CA VAL A 230 4.00 -5.88 -25.30
C VAL A 230 4.20 -7.32 -25.75
N THR A 231 3.23 -7.86 -26.49
CA THR A 231 3.38 -9.15 -27.18
C THR A 231 3.45 -8.99 -28.69
N ASP A 232 4.03 -9.99 -29.36
CA ASP A 232 4.08 -10.06 -30.83
C ASP A 232 2.70 -9.93 -31.48
N GLU A 233 1.65 -10.43 -30.83
CA GLU A 233 0.27 -10.33 -31.29
C GLU A 233 -0.29 -8.91 -31.14
N GLN A 234 0.07 -8.20 -30.07
CA GLN A 234 -0.27 -6.80 -29.90
C GLN A 234 0.46 -5.90 -30.91
N TRP A 235 1.71 -6.20 -31.27
CA TRP A 235 2.41 -5.54 -32.39
C TRP A 235 1.68 -5.76 -33.73
N ARG A 236 1.16 -6.97 -33.97
CA ARG A 236 0.40 -7.31 -35.19
C ARG A 236 -0.99 -6.68 -35.29
N THR A 237 -1.45 -5.96 -34.25
CA THR A 237 -2.66 -5.11 -34.34
C THR A 237 -2.45 -3.85 -35.17
N LEU A 238 -1.19 -3.47 -35.44
CA LEU A 238 -0.90 -2.50 -36.48
C LEU A 238 -1.30 -3.09 -37.84
N PRO A 239 -2.08 -2.36 -38.66
CA PRO A 239 -2.45 -2.85 -39.98
C PRO A 239 -1.16 -3.05 -40.79
N ARG A 240 -0.97 -4.26 -41.33
CA ARG A 240 0.17 -4.55 -42.23
C ARG A 240 0.14 -3.73 -43.52
N ARG A 241 -0.98 -3.09 -43.82
CA ARG A 241 -1.22 -2.35 -45.04
C ARG A 241 -2.21 -1.22 -44.80
N ILE A 242 -1.87 0.00 -45.21
CA ILE A 242 -2.72 1.18 -45.14
C ILE A 242 -2.86 1.78 -46.54
N GLU A 243 -4.10 1.97 -47.00
CA GLU A 243 -4.39 2.80 -48.17
C GLU A 243 -4.55 4.25 -47.73
N LEU A 244 -3.62 5.12 -48.13
CA LEU A 244 -3.61 6.53 -47.72
C LEU A 244 -4.58 7.38 -48.57
N CYS A 245 -4.69 7.03 -49.85
CA CYS A 245 -5.65 7.58 -50.80
C CYS A 245 -5.82 6.59 -51.96
N PRO A 246 -6.84 6.72 -52.83
CA PRO A 246 -7.13 5.73 -53.86
C PRO A 246 -5.89 5.34 -54.69
N GLY A 247 -5.47 4.08 -54.56
CA GLY A 247 -4.31 3.53 -55.28
C GLY A 247 -2.94 3.76 -54.64
N ILE A 248 -2.83 4.50 -53.53
CA ILE A 248 -1.58 4.64 -52.75
C ILE A 248 -1.68 3.80 -51.50
N VAL A 249 -1.01 2.66 -51.54
CA VAL A 249 -1.00 1.67 -50.46
C VAL A 249 0.40 1.52 -49.90
N VAL A 250 0.53 1.64 -48.58
CA VAL A 250 1.78 1.49 -47.84
C VAL A 250 1.70 0.21 -47.02
N ASP A 251 2.68 -0.67 -47.21
CA ASP A 251 2.86 -1.85 -46.37
C ASP A 251 3.66 -1.47 -45.12
N ILE A 252 3.15 -1.86 -43.95
CA ILE A 252 3.80 -1.66 -42.65
C ILE A 252 4.51 -2.96 -42.28
N PRO A 253 5.82 -2.90 -41.93
CA PRO A 253 6.61 -4.08 -41.60
C PRO A 253 6.12 -4.82 -40.35
#